data_AF-A0A2N2D5Y6-F1
#
_entry.id   AF-A0A2N2D5Y6-F1
#
_cell.length_a   1.000
_cell.length_b   1.000
_cell.length_c   1.000
_cell.angle_alpha   90.00
_cell.angle_beta   90.00
_cell.angle_gamma   90.00
#
_symmetry.space_group_name_H-M   'P 1'
#
loop_
_entity.id
_entity.type
_entity.pdbx_description
1 polymer ?
#
loop_
_entity_poly.entity_id
_entity_poly.type
_entity_poly.pdbx_seq_one_letter_code
_entity_poly.pdbx_strand_id
1 'polypeptide(L)'
;MVPVRFISEQLGADVSWDQLNQTVNVSYNQKRISIPIDSKFADVDGNEIKLDTNAVINNNRTMVPLRFVSEALGARVLWSSAAPVVRISNSNYDLSTTQSRHNKYKLPPIITIDSKKHYTAMINTNRGNFRIELFASQAPTTVNNFVFLARDGYFDGISFHRIIKDFMIQTGDPLGSGRGGPGYTFADELPPVKAYAPGIVAMANSGPNTNGSQFFICNGSGASQLNSQANYTVFGQVIDGMDVILKISDTPLENNLSGEISKPMEDVFIQKVTIEEN
;
A
#
# COMPACT_ATOMS: atom_id res chain seq x y z
N MET A 1 -5.08 6.87 25.38
CA MET A 1 -3.84 7.42 25.98
C MET A 1 -2.75 6.37 25.89
N VAL A 2 -1.52 6.77 25.62
CA VAL A 2 -0.35 5.86 25.54
C VAL A 2 0.84 6.46 26.28
N PRO A 3 1.80 5.65 26.77
CA PRO A 3 3.05 6.18 27.30
C PRO A 3 3.81 6.93 26.20
N VAL A 4 4.17 8.19 26.45
CA VAL A 4 4.83 9.05 25.45
C VAL A 4 6.14 8.44 24.94
N ARG A 5 6.96 7.86 25.83
CA ARG A 5 8.21 7.17 25.46
C ARG A 5 7.98 6.00 24.52
N PHE A 6 6.94 5.21 24.78
CA PHE A 6 6.65 4.00 24.00
C PHE A 6 6.41 4.30 22.52
N ILE A 7 5.71 5.39 22.20
CA ILE A 7 5.50 5.79 20.80
C ILE A 7 6.67 6.61 20.27
N SER A 8 7.13 7.61 21.02
CA SER A 8 8.12 8.57 20.51
C SER A 8 9.45 7.90 20.17
N GLU A 9 9.94 7.03 21.06
CA GLU A 9 11.23 6.35 20.85
C GLU A 9 11.13 5.33 19.69
N GLN A 10 9.97 4.70 19.48
CA GLN A 10 9.73 3.83 18.32
C GLN A 10 9.68 4.61 16.99
N LEU A 11 9.32 5.89 17.04
CA LEU A 11 9.37 6.81 15.91
C LEU A 11 10.74 7.49 15.75
N GLY A 12 11.74 7.10 16.57
CA GLY A 12 13.10 7.61 16.52
C GLY A 12 13.32 8.94 17.25
N ALA A 13 12.37 9.37 18.08
CA ALA A 13 12.46 10.60 18.85
C ALA A 13 13.06 10.37 20.25
N ASP A 14 13.82 11.35 20.73
CA ASP A 14 14.33 11.37 22.10
C ASP A 14 13.30 11.96 23.06
N VAL A 15 13.22 11.43 24.28
CA VAL A 15 12.28 11.88 25.31
C VAL A 15 13.02 12.23 26.59
N SER A 16 12.79 13.44 27.09
CA SER A 16 13.35 13.96 28.34
C SER A 16 12.25 14.51 29.25
N TRP A 17 12.54 14.58 30.55
CA TRP A 17 11.62 15.07 31.57
C TRP A 17 12.18 16.33 32.24
N ASP A 18 11.39 17.39 32.26
CA ASP A 18 11.66 18.60 33.02
C ASP A 18 10.92 18.54 34.35
N GLN A 19 11.69 18.34 35.43
CA GLN A 19 11.18 18.24 36.78
C GLN A 19 10.61 19.55 37.32
N LEU A 20 11.17 20.70 36.92
CA LEU A 20 10.79 22.01 37.44
C LEU A 20 9.41 22.41 36.91
N ASN A 21 9.21 22.21 35.61
CA ASN A 21 7.99 22.61 34.92
C ASN A 21 6.97 21.48 34.76
N GLN A 22 7.24 20.30 35.35
CA GLN A 22 6.43 19.09 35.19
C GLN A 22 6.04 18.85 33.74
N THR A 23 7.02 18.85 32.85
CA THR A 23 6.82 18.84 31.40
C THR A 23 7.64 17.71 30.77
N VAL A 24 7.03 16.93 29.87
CA VAL A 24 7.79 16.01 29.02
C VAL A 24 8.18 16.70 27.72
N ASN A 25 9.44 16.59 27.33
CA ASN A 25 9.96 17.14 26.09
C ASN A 25 10.32 16.00 25.14
N VAL A 26 9.89 16.11 23.89
CA VAL A 26 10.20 15.16 22.82
C VAL A 26 10.93 15.91 21.71
N SER A 27 12.03 15.34 21.21
CA SER A 27 12.83 15.93 20.13
C SER A 27 13.10 14.95 19.00
N TYR A 28 12.90 15.39 17.75
CA TYR A 28 13.11 14.57 16.55
C TYR A 28 13.43 15.44 15.33
N ASN A 29 14.57 15.26 14.67
CA ASN A 29 14.94 15.97 13.43
C ASN A 29 14.60 17.47 13.44
N GLN A 30 15.09 18.20 14.45
CA GLN A 30 14.84 19.62 14.75
C GLN A 30 13.46 19.98 15.31
N LYS A 31 12.48 19.07 15.28
CA LYS A 31 11.20 19.26 15.98
C LYS A 31 11.39 19.22 17.48
N ARG A 32 10.68 20.11 18.18
CA ARG A 32 10.57 20.14 19.64
C ARG A 32 9.10 20.15 20.03
N ILE A 33 8.74 19.21 20.90
CA ILE A 33 7.39 19.08 21.44
C ILE A 33 7.51 19.15 22.96
N SER A 34 6.80 20.08 23.59
CA SER A 34 6.78 20.23 25.06
C SER A 34 5.37 19.99 25.56
N ILE A 35 5.18 19.02 26.45
CA ILE A 35 3.86 18.57 26.90
C ILE A 35 3.79 18.71 28.43
N PRO A 36 3.24 19.81 28.95
CA PRO A 36 3.01 19.98 30.38
C PRO A 36 1.99 18.96 30.90
N ILE A 37 2.24 18.40 32.08
CA ILE A 37 1.28 17.52 32.76
C ILE A 37 0.06 18.33 33.22
N ASP A 38 -1.11 17.68 33.19
CA ASP A 38 -2.42 18.23 33.56
C ASP A 38 -2.88 19.43 32.72
N SER A 39 -2.19 19.72 31.60
CA SER A 39 -2.55 20.74 30.62
C SER A 39 -3.34 20.16 29.44
N LYS A 40 -4.26 20.96 28.89
CA LYS A 40 -4.92 20.72 27.59
C LYS A 40 -4.12 21.24 26.41
N PHE A 41 -2.96 21.82 26.65
CA PHE A 41 -2.15 22.46 25.63
C PHE A 41 -0.73 21.91 25.69
N ALA A 42 -0.16 21.70 24.51
CA ALA A 42 1.24 21.36 24.31
C ALA A 42 1.87 22.37 23.34
N ASP A 43 3.17 22.56 23.43
CA ASP A 43 3.93 23.36 22.47
C ASP A 43 4.52 22.44 21.40
N VAL A 44 4.37 22.81 20.13
CA VAL A 44 5.03 22.17 18.99
C VAL A 44 5.74 23.25 18.19
N ASP A 45 7.08 23.24 18.26
CA ASP A 45 7.95 24.21 17.60
C ASP A 45 7.57 25.69 17.90
N GLY A 46 7.16 25.99 19.14
CA GLY A 46 6.73 27.32 19.55
C GLY A 46 5.25 27.64 19.30
N ASN A 47 4.47 26.69 18.77
CA ASN A 47 3.05 26.85 18.55
C ASN A 47 2.23 26.05 19.57
N GLU A 48 1.24 26.69 20.17
CA GLU A 48 0.34 26.04 21.11
C GLU A 48 -0.69 25.15 20.39
N ILE A 49 -0.71 23.87 20.72
CA ILE A 49 -1.61 22.85 20.18
C ILE A 49 -2.53 22.35 21.29
N LYS A 50 -3.84 22.41 21.03
CA LYS A 50 -4.86 21.87 21.94
C LYS A 50 -4.93 20.34 21.83
N LEU A 51 -4.92 19.68 22.98
CA LEU A 51 -5.03 18.24 23.13
C LEU A 51 -6.49 17.81 23.29
N ASP A 52 -6.82 16.62 22.78
CA ASP A 52 -8.14 15.98 22.98
C ASP A 52 -8.43 15.72 24.47
N THR A 53 -7.37 15.37 25.21
CA THR A 53 -7.40 15.17 26.66
C THR A 53 -6.03 15.51 27.24
N ASN A 54 -5.99 15.81 28.54
CA ASN A 54 -4.78 16.26 29.21
C ASN A 54 -3.71 15.16 29.22
N ALA A 55 -2.45 15.55 29.14
CA ALA A 55 -1.35 14.64 29.48
C ALA A 55 -1.38 14.38 30.99
N VAL A 56 -1.24 13.13 31.41
CA VAL A 56 -1.33 12.74 32.83
C VAL A 56 -0.20 11.79 33.20
N ILE A 57 0.15 11.72 34.48
CA ILE A 57 1.02 10.68 35.00
C ILE A 57 0.15 9.49 35.45
N ASN A 58 0.43 8.31 34.93
CA ASN A 58 -0.20 7.06 35.35
C ASN A 58 0.89 5.98 35.50
N ASN A 59 0.98 5.34 36.67
CA ASN A 59 1.99 4.31 36.96
C ASN A 59 3.43 4.76 36.63
N ASN A 60 3.81 5.96 37.05
CA ASN A 60 5.11 6.60 36.77
C ASN A 60 5.44 6.76 35.28
N ARG A 61 4.43 6.77 34.41
CA ARG A 61 4.58 7.04 32.98
C ARG A 61 3.74 8.24 32.59
N THR A 62 4.34 9.12 31.79
CA THR A 62 3.60 10.20 31.14
C THR A 62 2.74 9.62 30.03
N MET A 63 1.43 9.73 30.20
CA MET A 63 0.41 9.30 29.26
C MET A 63 -0.04 10.50 28.43
N VAL A 64 -0.04 10.35 27.12
CA VAL A 64 -0.44 11.40 26.17
C VAL A 64 -1.49 10.88 25.18
N PRO A 65 -2.28 11.76 24.56
CA PRO A 65 -3.16 11.37 23.46
C PRO A 65 -2.33 10.79 22.32
N LEU A 66 -2.66 9.57 21.91
CA LEU A 66 -1.93 8.83 20.89
C LEU A 66 -1.86 9.60 19.56
N ARG A 67 -2.99 10.19 19.15
CA ARG A 67 -3.10 10.97 17.92
C ARG A 67 -2.14 12.16 17.93
N PHE A 68 -2.20 12.98 18.97
CA PHE A 68 -1.32 14.15 19.12
C PHE A 68 0.16 13.79 18.99
N VAL A 69 0.67 12.88 19.83
CA VAL A 69 2.12 12.61 19.86
C VAL A 69 2.62 12.02 18.55
N SER A 70 1.83 11.14 17.93
CA SER A 70 2.20 10.51 16.66
C SER A 70 2.21 11.54 15.52
N GLU A 71 1.14 12.35 15.40
CA GLU A 71 0.99 13.35 14.34
C GLU A 71 1.97 14.52 14.49
N ALA A 72 2.28 14.94 15.72
CA ALA A 72 3.30 15.96 15.97
C ALA A 72 4.71 15.49 15.53
N LEU A 73 4.99 14.19 15.62
CA LEU A 73 6.23 13.57 15.13
C LEU A 73 6.19 13.24 13.62
N GLY A 74 5.10 13.59 12.92
CA GLY A 74 4.94 13.38 11.48
C GLY A 74 4.37 12.01 11.09
N ALA A 75 3.95 11.21 12.06
CA ALA A 75 3.28 9.93 11.81
C ALA A 75 1.75 10.10 11.73
N ARG A 76 1.06 9.34 10.88
CA ARG A 76 -0.40 9.32 10.85
C ARG A 76 -0.97 8.28 11.79
N VAL A 77 -2.08 8.59 12.45
CA VAL A 77 -2.84 7.63 13.26
C VAL A 77 -4.09 7.18 12.51
N LEU A 78 -4.07 5.92 12.08
CA LEU A 78 -5.14 5.27 11.33
C LEU A 78 -5.94 4.34 12.26
N TRP A 79 -7.26 4.40 12.15
CA TRP A 79 -8.17 3.46 12.80
C TRP A 79 -8.70 2.48 11.76
N SER A 80 -8.59 1.18 12.06
CA SER A 80 -9.26 0.15 11.29
C SER A 80 -10.59 -0.21 11.97
N SER A 81 -11.71 -0.05 11.26
CA SER A 81 -13.03 -0.49 11.75
C SER A 81 -13.23 -2.01 11.63
N ALA A 82 -12.51 -2.66 10.71
CA ALA A 82 -12.60 -4.10 10.43
C ALA A 82 -11.76 -4.96 11.39
N ALA A 83 -10.77 -4.36 12.04
CA ALA A 83 -9.93 -4.98 13.07
C ALA A 83 -9.59 -3.89 14.09
N PRO A 84 -9.86 -4.07 15.40
CA PRO A 84 -9.73 -3.03 16.42
C PRO A 84 -8.26 -2.71 16.75
N VAL A 85 -7.56 -2.18 15.75
CA VAL A 85 -6.13 -1.89 15.75
C VAL A 85 -5.96 -0.43 15.35
N VAL A 86 -5.17 0.29 16.14
CA VAL A 86 -4.63 1.60 15.76
C VAL A 86 -3.30 1.37 15.06
N ARG A 87 -3.13 1.90 13.85
CA ARG A 87 -1.85 1.89 13.13
C ARG A 87 -1.24 3.28 13.16
N ILE A 88 0.05 3.34 13.47
CA ILE A 88 0.86 4.54 13.37
C ILE A 88 1.82 4.32 12.21
N SER A 89 1.78 5.20 11.21
CA SER A 89 2.63 5.03 10.02
C SER A 89 3.30 6.34 9.65
N ASN A 90 4.60 6.29 9.38
CA ASN A 90 5.37 7.38 8.78
C ASN A 90 5.18 7.43 7.25
N SER A 91 4.37 6.54 6.69
CA SER A 91 4.07 6.54 5.26
C SER A 91 2.85 7.41 4.97
N ASN A 92 2.85 8.05 3.80
CA ASN A 92 1.68 8.77 3.27
C ASN A 92 0.51 7.82 2.90
N TYR A 93 0.55 6.56 3.31
CA TYR A 93 -0.48 5.57 3.07
C TYR A 93 -1.73 5.88 3.91
N ASP A 94 -2.79 6.32 3.24
CA ASP A 94 -4.09 6.52 3.82
C ASP A 94 -5.07 5.48 3.26
N LEU A 95 -5.31 4.42 4.03
CA LEU A 95 -6.29 3.38 3.71
C LEU A 95 -7.68 3.93 3.39
N SER A 96 -8.09 5.05 3.98
CA SER A 96 -9.40 5.64 3.70
C SER A 96 -9.49 6.18 2.26
N THR A 97 -8.36 6.70 1.73
CA THR A 97 -8.28 7.19 0.35
C THR A 97 -8.24 6.07 -0.68
N THR A 98 -7.69 4.90 -0.34
CA THR A 98 -7.73 3.74 -1.25
C THR A 98 -9.11 3.09 -1.18
N GLN A 99 -9.68 2.92 0.02
CA GLN A 99 -11.01 2.32 0.20
C GLN A 99 -12.12 3.08 -0.53
N SER A 100 -12.06 4.41 -0.61
CA SER A 100 -13.03 5.21 -1.37
C SER A 100 -13.02 4.91 -2.88
N ARG A 101 -11.95 4.28 -3.39
CA ARG A 101 -11.85 3.84 -4.79
C ARG A 101 -12.45 2.46 -5.03
N HIS A 102 -12.84 1.74 -3.97
CA HIS A 102 -13.59 0.51 -4.14
C HIS A 102 -14.96 0.81 -4.75
N ASN A 103 -15.31 0.08 -5.82
CA ASN A 103 -16.54 0.28 -6.58
C ASN A 103 -16.75 1.71 -7.10
N LYS A 104 -15.64 2.44 -7.36
CA LYS A 104 -15.68 3.81 -7.90
C LYS A 104 -16.39 3.88 -9.27
N TYR A 105 -16.27 2.83 -10.07
CA TYR A 105 -16.75 2.79 -11.45
C TYR A 105 -17.92 1.81 -11.62
N LYS A 106 -18.93 2.24 -12.38
CA LYS A 106 -20.10 1.39 -12.67
C LYS A 106 -19.91 0.45 -13.87
N LEU A 107 -19.06 0.84 -14.81
CA LEU A 107 -18.84 0.14 -16.07
C LEU A 107 -17.34 0.12 -16.40
N PRO A 108 -16.88 -0.90 -17.16
CA PRO A 108 -15.52 -0.90 -17.71
C PRO A 108 -15.28 0.33 -18.59
N PRO A 109 -14.04 0.86 -18.64
CA PRO A 109 -13.70 2.00 -19.48
C PRO A 109 -13.83 1.63 -20.96
N ILE A 110 -14.31 2.59 -21.77
CA ILE A 110 -14.25 2.47 -23.23
C ILE A 110 -12.80 2.36 -23.70
N ILE A 111 -12.55 1.65 -24.80
CA ILE A 111 -11.21 1.52 -25.38
C ILE A 111 -10.76 2.88 -25.93
N THR A 112 -9.65 3.39 -25.40
CA THR A 112 -9.05 4.68 -25.79
C THR A 112 -7.58 4.57 -26.17
N ILE A 113 -6.91 3.48 -25.80
CA ILE A 113 -5.53 3.22 -26.21
C ILE A 113 -5.46 2.88 -27.71
N ASP A 114 -4.33 3.19 -28.34
CA ASP A 114 -3.99 2.70 -29.66
C ASP A 114 -3.23 1.39 -29.53
N SER A 115 -3.87 0.25 -29.82
CA SER A 115 -3.26 -1.06 -29.64
C SER A 115 -2.02 -1.32 -30.50
N LYS A 116 -1.70 -0.43 -31.46
CA LYS A 116 -0.49 -0.51 -32.28
C LYS A 116 0.73 0.19 -31.67
N LYS A 117 0.53 0.97 -30.61
CA LYS A 117 1.62 1.69 -29.92
C LYS A 117 2.25 0.85 -28.82
N HIS A 118 3.44 1.26 -28.40
CA HIS A 118 4.12 0.68 -27.26
C HIS A 118 3.77 1.44 -25.99
N TYR A 119 3.34 0.68 -24.96
CA TYR A 119 3.03 1.23 -23.66
C TYR A 119 3.97 0.64 -22.61
N THR A 120 4.53 1.51 -21.77
CA THR A 120 5.30 1.12 -20.59
C THR A 120 4.70 1.74 -19.35
N ALA A 121 4.57 0.98 -18.27
CA ALA A 121 4.17 1.48 -16.97
C ALA A 121 5.38 1.55 -16.04
N MET A 122 5.69 2.74 -15.53
CA MET A 122 6.61 2.93 -14.42
C MET A 122 5.84 2.82 -13.11
N ILE A 123 6.20 1.84 -12.28
CA ILE A 123 5.59 1.60 -10.97
C ILE A 123 6.57 2.08 -9.90
N ASN A 124 6.22 3.16 -9.21
CA ASN A 124 6.94 3.62 -8.03
C ASN A 124 6.36 2.94 -6.79
N THR A 125 7.21 2.33 -5.96
CA THR A 125 6.78 1.72 -4.69
C THR A 125 7.64 2.22 -3.54
N ASN A 126 7.21 1.98 -2.31
CA ASN A 126 8.03 2.23 -1.12
C ASN A 126 9.19 1.23 -0.94
N ARG A 127 9.41 0.31 -1.89
CA ARG A 127 10.53 -0.65 -1.91
C ARG A 127 11.51 -0.42 -3.07
N GLY A 128 11.16 0.43 -4.03
CA GLY A 128 11.92 0.72 -5.25
C GLY A 128 11.00 0.95 -6.45
N ASN A 129 11.59 1.17 -7.62
CA ASN A 129 10.84 1.39 -8.86
C ASN A 129 11.07 0.23 -9.83
N PHE A 130 10.07 -0.11 -10.64
CA PHE A 130 10.20 -1.09 -11.70
C PHE A 130 9.35 -0.70 -12.91
N ARG A 131 9.68 -1.22 -14.09
CA ARG A 131 8.98 -0.93 -15.35
C ARG A 131 8.33 -2.18 -15.90
N ILE A 132 7.10 -2.03 -16.41
CA ILE A 132 6.34 -3.07 -17.09
C ILE A 132 6.12 -2.67 -18.54
N GLU A 133 6.52 -3.49 -19.50
CA GLU A 133 6.03 -3.41 -20.88
C GLU A 133 4.62 -3.99 -20.95
N LEU A 134 3.68 -3.26 -21.56
CA LEU A 134 2.28 -3.66 -21.69
C LEU A 134 1.98 -4.18 -23.10
N PHE A 135 1.31 -5.33 -23.19
CA PHE A 135 1.03 -6.04 -24.43
C PHE A 135 -0.26 -5.54 -25.11
N ALA A 136 -0.29 -4.25 -25.49
CA ALA A 136 -1.48 -3.56 -25.98
C ALA A 136 -2.09 -4.21 -27.24
N SER A 137 -1.28 -4.80 -28.12
CA SER A 137 -1.77 -5.44 -29.34
C SER A 137 -2.42 -6.80 -29.08
N GLN A 138 -1.99 -7.50 -28.03
CA GLN A 138 -2.39 -8.87 -27.74
C GLN A 138 -3.45 -8.97 -26.62
N ALA A 139 -3.46 -8.02 -25.68
CA ALA A 139 -4.44 -7.92 -24.59
C ALA A 139 -5.01 -6.48 -24.51
N PRO A 140 -5.64 -5.96 -25.59
CA PRO A 140 -6.04 -4.57 -25.70
C PRO A 140 -7.05 -4.14 -24.63
N THR A 141 -7.99 -5.00 -24.25
CA THR A 141 -9.01 -4.68 -23.24
C THR A 141 -8.37 -4.53 -21.87
N THR A 142 -7.48 -5.47 -21.52
CA THR A 142 -6.78 -5.49 -20.23
C THR A 142 -5.80 -4.34 -20.11
N VAL A 143 -5.02 -4.06 -21.16
CA VAL A 143 -4.10 -2.91 -21.16
C VAL A 143 -4.86 -1.60 -21.11
N ASN A 144 -5.99 -1.46 -21.83
CA ASN A 144 -6.83 -0.27 -21.74
C ASN A 144 -7.34 -0.04 -20.32
N ASN A 145 -7.84 -1.10 -19.67
CA ASN A 145 -8.28 -1.06 -18.29
C ASN A 145 -7.16 -0.60 -17.33
N PHE A 146 -5.98 -1.22 -17.44
CA PHE A 146 -4.83 -0.86 -16.61
C PHE A 146 -4.40 0.60 -16.82
N VAL A 147 -4.27 1.04 -18.07
CA VAL A 147 -3.87 2.41 -18.43
C VAL A 147 -4.89 3.43 -17.93
N PHE A 148 -6.18 3.16 -18.07
CA PHE A 148 -7.25 4.01 -17.56
C PHE A 148 -7.15 4.19 -16.03
N LEU A 149 -7.06 3.07 -15.29
CA LEU A 149 -6.95 3.09 -13.83
C LEU A 149 -5.67 3.79 -13.37
N ALA A 150 -4.54 3.53 -14.03
CA ALA A 150 -3.27 4.19 -13.74
C ALA A 150 -3.33 5.72 -13.94
N ARG A 151 -3.89 6.19 -15.06
CA ARG A 151 -4.01 7.62 -15.37
C ARG A 151 -4.96 8.36 -14.40
N ASP A 152 -5.94 7.66 -13.83
CA ASP A 152 -6.83 8.19 -12.78
C ASP A 152 -6.18 8.20 -11.37
N GLY A 153 -4.97 7.65 -11.20
CA GLY A 153 -4.34 7.50 -9.89
C GLY A 153 -4.99 6.40 -9.04
N TYR A 154 -5.72 5.47 -9.66
CA TYR A 154 -6.43 4.40 -8.95
C TYR A 154 -5.50 3.54 -8.11
N PHE A 155 -4.26 3.30 -8.57
CA PHE A 155 -3.29 2.45 -7.89
C PHE A 155 -2.48 3.17 -6.80
N ASP A 156 -2.58 4.49 -6.68
CA ASP A 156 -1.74 5.26 -5.76
C ASP A 156 -2.07 4.92 -4.30
N GLY A 157 -1.08 4.45 -3.56
CA GLY A 157 -1.24 3.90 -2.22
C GLY A 157 -1.72 2.46 -2.17
N ILE A 158 -2.15 1.80 -3.25
CA ILE A 158 -2.64 0.41 -3.17
C ILE A 158 -1.51 -0.53 -2.70
N SER A 159 -1.83 -1.37 -1.73
CA SER A 159 -0.87 -2.31 -1.13
C SER A 159 -0.71 -3.60 -1.94
N PHE A 160 0.41 -4.28 -1.72
CA PHE A 160 0.58 -5.68 -2.08
C PHE A 160 -0.02 -6.52 -0.95
N HIS A 161 -1.23 -7.04 -1.14
CA HIS A 161 -1.99 -7.70 -0.08
C HIS A 161 -1.70 -9.21 0.03
N ARG A 162 -1.06 -9.80 -0.98
CA ARG A 162 -0.74 -11.23 -1.00
C ARG A 162 0.60 -11.47 -1.71
N ILE A 163 1.50 -12.16 -1.03
CA ILE A 163 2.84 -12.53 -1.52
C ILE A 163 3.01 -14.03 -1.31
N ILE A 164 3.43 -14.75 -2.34
CA ILE A 164 3.89 -16.13 -2.26
C ILE A 164 5.28 -16.17 -2.89
N LYS A 165 6.29 -16.44 -2.07
CA LYS A 165 7.68 -16.50 -2.50
C LYS A 165 7.88 -17.60 -3.54
N ASP A 166 8.68 -17.31 -4.56
CA ASP A 166 8.93 -18.17 -5.73
C ASP A 166 7.67 -18.48 -6.58
N PHE A 167 6.59 -17.71 -6.41
CA PHE A 167 5.37 -17.80 -7.20
C PHE A 167 4.93 -16.43 -7.72
N MET A 168 4.35 -15.56 -6.87
CA MET A 168 3.83 -14.25 -7.28
C MET A 168 3.69 -13.25 -6.14
N ILE A 169 3.63 -11.97 -6.51
CA ILE A 169 3.18 -10.85 -5.66
C ILE A 169 1.92 -10.23 -6.27
N GLN A 170 0.86 -10.07 -5.47
CA GLN A 170 -0.45 -9.60 -5.93
C GLN A 170 -0.84 -8.26 -5.29
N THR A 171 -1.43 -7.39 -6.11
CA THR A 171 -1.83 -6.02 -5.74
C THR A 171 -3.08 -5.60 -6.53
N GLY A 172 -3.41 -4.31 -6.53
CA GLY A 172 -4.54 -3.73 -7.25
C GLY A 172 -5.88 -3.77 -6.51
N ASP A 173 -5.89 -4.16 -5.23
CA ASP A 173 -7.08 -4.13 -4.37
C ASP A 173 -7.15 -2.83 -3.53
N PRO A 174 -8.12 -1.92 -3.77
CA PRO A 174 -8.29 -0.71 -2.95
C PRO A 174 -8.59 -0.98 -1.46
N LEU A 175 -9.14 -2.15 -1.14
CA LEU A 175 -9.43 -2.58 0.23
C LEU A 175 -8.24 -3.29 0.90
N GLY A 176 -7.26 -3.75 0.13
CA GLY A 176 -6.13 -4.57 0.62
C GLY A 176 -6.54 -5.92 1.24
N SER A 177 -7.74 -6.42 0.94
CA SER A 177 -8.32 -7.65 1.53
C SER A 177 -8.30 -8.85 0.58
N GLY A 178 -7.93 -8.62 -0.69
CA GLY A 178 -8.10 -9.53 -1.81
C GLY A 178 -9.50 -9.50 -2.44
N ARG A 179 -10.45 -8.72 -1.91
CA ARG A 179 -11.86 -8.73 -2.34
C ARG A 179 -12.35 -7.46 -3.00
N GLY A 180 -11.58 -6.38 -2.92
CA GLY A 180 -11.98 -5.14 -3.58
C GLY A 180 -11.64 -5.14 -5.07
N GLY A 181 -12.09 -4.07 -5.72
CA GLY A 181 -12.02 -3.91 -7.16
C GLY A 181 -12.61 -2.57 -7.61
N PRO A 182 -12.60 -2.30 -8.93
CA PRO A 182 -12.96 -1.01 -9.48
C PRO A 182 -14.48 -0.76 -9.54
N GLY A 183 -15.28 -1.82 -9.38
CA GLY A 183 -16.76 -1.77 -9.42
C GLY A 183 -17.39 -2.42 -10.65
N TYR A 184 -16.56 -3.00 -11.52
CA TYR A 184 -16.96 -3.78 -12.67
C TYR A 184 -16.04 -4.98 -12.84
N THR A 185 -16.45 -5.90 -13.72
CA THR A 185 -15.59 -6.96 -14.25
C THR A 185 -15.57 -6.94 -15.78
N PHE A 186 -14.56 -7.58 -16.38
CA PHE A 186 -14.46 -7.77 -17.83
C PHE A 186 -13.88 -9.14 -18.20
N ALA A 187 -14.03 -9.49 -19.48
CA ALA A 187 -13.68 -10.79 -20.03
C ALA A 187 -12.17 -11.12 -19.97
N ASP A 188 -11.83 -12.41 -20.02
CA ASP A 188 -10.45 -12.84 -20.18
C ASP A 188 -9.99 -12.70 -21.64
N GLU A 189 -8.70 -12.46 -21.86
CA GLU A 189 -8.06 -12.44 -23.17
C GLU A 189 -7.08 -13.64 -23.24
N LEU A 190 -7.65 -14.81 -23.53
CA LEU A 190 -6.96 -16.11 -23.55
C LEU A 190 -6.87 -16.69 -24.97
N PRO A 191 -5.91 -17.58 -25.27
CA PRO A 191 -4.83 -18.06 -24.39
C PRO A 191 -3.84 -16.94 -24.04
N PRO A 192 -3.07 -17.05 -22.94
CA PRO A 192 -2.14 -16.00 -22.57
C PRO A 192 -1.06 -15.81 -23.64
N VAL A 193 -0.67 -14.56 -23.83
CA VAL A 193 0.22 -14.13 -24.91
C VAL A 193 1.68 -14.55 -24.67
N LYS A 194 2.01 -14.91 -23.42
CA LYS A 194 3.26 -15.52 -22.98
C LYS A 194 2.97 -16.57 -21.91
N ALA A 195 3.83 -17.57 -21.80
CA ALA A 195 3.81 -18.52 -20.69
C ALA A 195 4.12 -17.81 -19.36
N TYR A 196 3.51 -18.25 -18.26
CA TYR A 196 3.83 -17.74 -16.94
C TYR A 196 5.26 -18.14 -16.56
N ALA A 197 6.07 -17.13 -16.29
CA ALA A 197 7.48 -17.20 -15.94
C ALA A 197 7.83 -15.98 -15.06
N PRO A 198 8.98 -15.97 -14.37
CA PRO A 198 9.42 -14.79 -13.61
C PRO A 198 9.34 -13.50 -14.45
N GLY A 199 8.76 -12.45 -13.86
CA GLY A 199 8.55 -11.15 -14.49
C GLY A 199 7.25 -11.01 -15.29
N ILE A 200 6.50 -12.07 -15.55
CA ILE A 200 5.20 -11.97 -16.24
C ILE A 200 4.15 -11.30 -15.34
N VAL A 201 3.36 -10.40 -15.94
CA VAL A 201 2.27 -9.68 -15.27
C VAL A 201 0.93 -10.16 -15.83
N ALA A 202 0.04 -10.58 -14.94
CA ALA A 202 -1.26 -11.13 -15.30
C ALA A 202 -2.38 -10.65 -14.38
N MET A 203 -3.61 -10.66 -14.88
CA MET A 203 -4.78 -10.29 -14.09
C MET A 203 -5.10 -11.37 -13.06
N ALA A 204 -5.45 -10.95 -11.84
CA ALA A 204 -6.13 -11.82 -10.89
C ALA A 204 -7.64 -11.80 -11.20
N ASN A 205 -8.29 -12.96 -11.06
CA ASN A 205 -9.72 -13.12 -11.26
C ASN A 205 -10.33 -14.07 -10.20
N SER A 206 -11.66 -14.07 -10.10
CA SER A 206 -12.45 -14.94 -9.22
C SER A 206 -13.15 -16.06 -10.01
N GLY A 207 -12.62 -16.41 -11.18
CA GLY A 207 -13.23 -17.29 -12.16
C GLY A 207 -13.26 -16.67 -13.57
N PRO A 208 -13.71 -17.43 -14.59
CA PRO A 208 -13.70 -16.96 -15.98
C PRO A 208 -14.44 -15.62 -16.15
N ASN A 209 -13.83 -14.71 -16.90
CA ASN A 209 -14.38 -13.40 -17.28
C ASN A 209 -14.69 -12.47 -16.09
N THR A 210 -13.85 -12.52 -15.03
CA THR A 210 -14.01 -11.69 -13.84
C THR A 210 -12.80 -10.79 -13.55
N ASN A 211 -12.09 -10.38 -14.60
CA ASN A 211 -10.97 -9.44 -14.45
C ASN A 211 -11.47 -8.08 -13.95
N GLY A 212 -10.69 -7.43 -13.08
CA GLY A 212 -11.03 -6.13 -12.50
C GLY A 212 -9.81 -5.21 -12.43
N SER A 213 -9.38 -4.84 -11.23
CA SER A 213 -8.18 -4.03 -11.01
C SER A 213 -7.00 -4.81 -10.44
N GLN A 214 -7.25 -5.99 -9.87
CA GLN A 214 -6.21 -6.78 -9.24
C GLN A 214 -5.34 -7.48 -10.28
N PHE A 215 -4.04 -7.45 -10.07
CA PHE A 215 -3.05 -8.14 -10.90
C PHE A 215 -1.94 -8.71 -10.04
N PHE A 216 -1.20 -9.66 -10.59
CA PHE A 216 -0.03 -10.23 -9.96
C PHE A 216 1.17 -10.20 -10.89
N ILE A 217 2.35 -10.20 -10.27
CA ILE A 217 3.65 -10.28 -10.94
C ILE A 217 4.30 -11.58 -10.49
N CYS A 218 4.66 -12.44 -11.44
CA CYS A 218 5.38 -13.67 -11.18
C CYS A 218 6.79 -13.35 -10.65
N ASN A 219 7.14 -13.78 -9.44
CA ASN A 219 8.42 -13.47 -8.80
C ASN A 219 9.41 -14.65 -8.81
N GLY A 220 9.03 -15.82 -9.33
CA GLY A 220 9.87 -17.01 -9.33
C GLY A 220 9.35 -18.15 -10.18
N SER A 221 10.05 -19.28 -10.12
CA SER A 221 9.92 -20.42 -11.02
C SER A 221 8.62 -21.21 -10.82
N GLY A 222 8.07 -21.18 -9.59
CA GLY A 222 6.77 -21.78 -9.28
C GLY A 222 5.63 -21.22 -10.12
N ALA A 223 5.76 -19.99 -10.65
CA ALA A 223 4.76 -19.40 -11.55
C ALA A 223 4.44 -20.28 -12.76
N SER A 224 5.41 -21.09 -13.21
CA SER A 224 5.21 -21.98 -14.36
C SER A 224 4.17 -23.06 -14.12
N GLN A 225 3.77 -23.33 -12.87
CA GLN A 225 2.65 -24.22 -12.54
C GLN A 225 1.33 -23.75 -13.15
N LEU A 226 1.15 -22.43 -13.32
CA LEU A 226 -0.03 -21.82 -13.94
C LEU A 226 -0.19 -22.21 -15.42
N ASN A 227 0.89 -22.62 -16.10
CA ASN A 227 0.80 -23.01 -17.52
C ASN A 227 -0.01 -24.30 -17.74
N SER A 228 -0.20 -25.12 -16.69
CA SER A 228 -1.03 -26.33 -16.77
C SER A 228 -2.52 -26.01 -16.95
N GLN A 229 -2.97 -24.87 -16.43
CA GLN A 229 -4.33 -24.33 -16.56
C GLN A 229 -4.24 -22.81 -16.68
N ALA A 230 -3.96 -22.36 -17.90
CA ALA A 230 -3.65 -20.97 -18.22
C ALA A 230 -4.89 -20.06 -18.23
N ASN A 231 -5.42 -19.78 -17.04
CA ASN A 231 -6.72 -19.11 -16.84
C ASN A 231 -6.61 -17.61 -16.53
N TYR A 232 -5.43 -17.01 -16.62
CA TYR A 232 -5.19 -15.61 -16.27
C TYR A 232 -4.67 -14.81 -17.47
N THR A 233 -5.34 -13.72 -17.83
CA THR A 233 -4.90 -12.84 -18.92
C THR A 233 -3.51 -12.27 -18.62
N VAL A 234 -2.53 -12.61 -19.46
CA VAL A 234 -1.19 -11.99 -19.43
C VAL A 234 -1.24 -10.70 -20.24
N PHE A 235 -0.92 -9.57 -19.61
CA PHE A 235 -1.02 -8.26 -20.25
C PHE A 235 0.27 -7.43 -20.17
N GLY A 236 1.32 -7.96 -19.53
CA GLY A 236 2.62 -7.30 -19.55
C GLY A 236 3.75 -8.16 -19.01
N GLN A 237 4.95 -7.58 -19.01
CA GLN A 237 6.15 -8.15 -18.42
C GLN A 237 7.02 -7.07 -17.79
N VAL A 238 7.67 -7.41 -16.68
CA VAL A 238 8.70 -6.55 -16.08
C VAL A 238 9.90 -6.51 -17.03
N ILE A 239 10.32 -5.30 -17.39
CA ILE A 239 11.48 -5.05 -18.27
C ILE A 239 12.65 -4.40 -17.53
N ASP A 240 12.41 -3.86 -16.34
CA ASP A 240 13.41 -3.26 -15.46
C ASP A 240 12.93 -3.34 -14.00
N GLY A 241 13.84 -3.52 -13.05
CA GLY A 241 13.52 -3.58 -11.61
C GLY A 241 13.05 -4.94 -11.08
N MET A 242 13.51 -6.07 -11.65
CA MET A 242 13.20 -7.41 -11.11
C MET A 242 13.78 -7.61 -9.70
N ASP A 243 14.89 -6.95 -9.35
CA ASP A 243 15.43 -6.93 -8.00
C ASP A 243 14.45 -6.30 -6.99
N VAL A 244 13.68 -5.29 -7.41
CA VAL A 244 12.61 -4.68 -6.60
C VAL A 244 11.46 -5.66 -6.38
N ILE A 245 11.08 -6.43 -7.41
CA ILE A 245 10.06 -7.49 -7.28
C ILE A 245 10.50 -8.56 -6.27
N LEU A 246 11.76 -8.99 -6.34
CA LEU A 246 12.33 -9.95 -5.38
C LEU A 246 12.41 -9.36 -3.97
N LYS A 247 12.81 -8.09 -3.84
CA LYS A 247 12.82 -7.38 -2.56
C LYS A 247 11.42 -7.27 -1.93
N ILE A 248 10.38 -7.03 -2.73
CA ILE A 248 9.00 -7.08 -2.25
C ILE A 248 8.65 -8.50 -1.81
N SER A 249 9.01 -9.50 -2.61
CA SER A 249 8.77 -10.92 -2.30
C SER A 249 9.44 -11.41 -1.02
N ASP A 250 10.53 -10.78 -0.57
CA ASP A 250 11.25 -11.15 0.65
C ASP A 250 10.70 -10.50 1.92
N THR A 251 9.60 -9.73 1.81
CA THR A 251 8.93 -9.13 2.97
C THR A 251 8.44 -10.22 3.94
N PRO A 252 8.68 -10.09 5.26
CA PRO A 252 8.15 -11.03 6.25
C PRO A 252 6.62 -11.16 6.16
N LEU A 253 6.11 -12.39 6.29
CA LEU A 253 4.70 -12.71 6.07
C LEU A 253 4.01 -13.25 7.33
N GLU A 254 2.72 -12.97 7.45
CA GLU A 254 1.80 -13.52 8.42
C GLU A 254 0.62 -14.23 7.73
N ASN A 255 -0.21 -14.90 8.53
CA ASN A 255 -1.42 -15.54 8.04
C ASN A 255 -2.41 -14.49 7.51
N ASN A 256 -2.97 -14.76 6.33
CA ASN A 256 -4.16 -14.06 5.85
C ASN A 256 -5.42 -14.59 6.55
N LEU A 257 -6.60 -14.03 6.21
CA LEU A 257 -7.88 -14.42 6.81
C LEU A 257 -8.26 -15.90 6.60
N SER A 258 -7.65 -16.55 5.61
CA SER A 258 -7.84 -17.97 5.28
C SER A 258 -6.76 -18.88 5.87
N GLY A 259 -5.80 -18.35 6.63
CA GLY A 259 -4.70 -19.11 7.23
C GLY A 259 -3.53 -19.41 6.30
N GLU A 260 -3.48 -18.81 5.10
CA GLU A 260 -2.32 -18.90 4.21
C GLU A 260 -1.26 -17.87 4.64
N ILE A 261 0.00 -18.29 4.78
CA ILE A 261 1.13 -17.40 5.11
C ILE A 261 1.49 -16.60 3.85
N SER A 262 0.75 -15.51 3.63
CA SER A 262 0.85 -14.71 2.40
C SER A 262 0.73 -13.21 2.62
N LYS A 263 0.34 -12.76 3.82
CA LYS A 263 0.05 -11.35 4.07
C LYS A 263 1.32 -10.65 4.55
N PRO A 264 1.78 -9.57 3.92
CA PRO A 264 2.96 -8.84 4.41
C PRO A 264 2.77 -8.27 5.81
N MET A 265 3.78 -8.45 6.67
CA MET A 265 3.83 -7.87 8.02
C MET A 265 4.21 -6.38 8.00
N GLU A 266 4.83 -5.93 6.92
CA GLU A 266 5.19 -4.54 6.68
C GLU A 266 4.35 -3.97 5.55
N ASP A 267 4.06 -2.67 5.61
CA ASP A 267 3.36 -1.99 4.53
C ASP A 267 4.24 -1.98 3.27
N VAL A 268 3.77 -2.62 2.20
CA VAL A 268 4.35 -2.56 0.85
C VAL A 268 3.27 -2.07 -0.10
N PHE A 269 3.53 -0.96 -0.80
CA PHE A 269 2.50 -0.30 -1.59
C PHE A 269 3.06 0.45 -2.79
N ILE A 270 2.20 0.63 -3.79
CA ILE A 270 2.44 1.48 -4.95
C ILE A 270 2.31 2.93 -4.51
N GLN A 271 3.34 3.75 -4.73
CA GLN A 271 3.27 5.19 -4.52
C GLN A 271 2.60 5.89 -5.70
N LYS A 272 2.96 5.47 -6.93
CA LYS A 272 2.44 6.05 -8.16
C LYS A 272 2.61 5.10 -9.34
N VAL A 273 1.70 5.17 -10.30
CA VAL A 273 1.87 4.56 -11.63
C VAL A 273 1.92 5.66 -12.70
N THR A 274 2.92 5.63 -13.56
CA THR A 274 3.03 6.54 -14.71
C THR A 274 3.03 5.73 -16.01
N ILE A 275 2.22 6.12 -16.98
CA ILE A 275 2.13 5.47 -18.30
C ILE A 275 2.93 6.29 -19.31
N GLU A 276 3.91 5.65 -19.95
CA GLU A 276 4.64 6.15 -21.12
C GLU A 276 4.05 5.50 -22.39
N GLU A 277 3.81 6.31 -23.41
CA GLU A 277 3.23 5.90 -24.69
C GLU A 277 4.17 6.37 -25.82
N ASN A 278 4.70 5.42 -26.60
CA ASN A 278 5.63 5.67 -27.70
C ASN A 278 5.15 5.02 -29.01
#